data_AF-A0AAD4SWU9-F1
#
_entry.id   AF-A0AAD4SWU9-F1
#
_cell.length_a   1.000
_cell.length_b   1.000
_cell.length_c   1.000
_cell.angle_alpha   90.00
_cell.angle_beta   90.00
_cell.angle_gamma   90.00
#
_symmetry.space_group_name_H-M   'P 1'
#
loop_
_entity.id
_entity.type
_entity.pdbx_description
1 polymer ?
#
loop_
_entity_poly.entity_id
_entity_poly.type
_entity_poly.pdbx_seq_one_letter_code
_entity_poly.pdbx_strand_id
1 'polypeptide(L)'
;MGGSSTSDEWKKTADTTNMRQEDIKAAGVEGSKRPPGQKPGGVLHQRRNLPFSMTTMAMAGLAITAATAYFTLYVKKKPEADAIDVAKVTTGTASPENTRPRQ
;
A
#
# COMPACT_ATOMS: atom_id res chain seq x y z
N MET A 1 50.51 22.88 -8.95
CA MET A 1 49.57 21.88 -8.38
C MET A 1 48.33 22.67 -7.98
N GLY A 2 47.10 22.52 -8.46
CA GLY A 2 46.43 21.49 -9.26
C GLY A 2 44.94 21.82 -9.09
N GLY A 3 44.40 22.74 -9.89
CA GLY A 3 43.05 23.31 -9.73
C GLY A 3 41.97 22.65 -10.58
N SER A 4 42.22 21.45 -11.13
CA SER A 4 41.37 20.82 -12.15
C SER A 4 40.47 19.69 -11.63
N SER A 5 40.40 19.45 -10.32
CA SER A 5 39.70 18.26 -9.79
C SER A 5 38.22 18.49 -9.46
N THR A 6 37.79 19.72 -9.18
CA THR A 6 36.43 20.00 -8.67
C THR A 6 35.43 20.42 -9.76
N SER A 7 35.88 21.09 -10.82
CA SER A 7 35.02 21.61 -11.89
C SER A 7 34.42 20.55 -12.81
N ASP A 8 35.04 19.37 -12.88
CA ASP A 8 34.64 18.27 -13.77
C ASP A 8 34.01 17.08 -13.03
N GLU A 9 33.86 17.18 -11.71
CA GLU A 9 33.33 16.10 -10.88
C GLU A 9 31.86 15.81 -11.19
N TRP A 10 31.07 16.86 -11.46
CA TRP A 10 29.64 16.75 -11.81
C TRP A 10 29.41 15.93 -13.09
N LYS A 11 30.38 15.89 -14.00
CA LYS A 11 30.29 15.12 -15.27
C LYS A 11 30.28 13.61 -15.04
N LYS A 12 30.78 13.13 -13.91
CA LYS A 12 30.81 11.69 -13.55
C LYS A 12 29.48 11.18 -12.99
N THR A 13 28.60 12.09 -12.58
CA THR A 13 27.29 11.79 -11.96
C THR A 13 26.11 12.35 -12.75
N ALA A 14 26.35 12.94 -13.93
CA ALA A 14 25.33 13.52 -14.78
C ALA A 14 24.34 12.46 -15.29
N ASP A 15 23.04 12.75 -15.22
CA ASP A 15 22.01 11.86 -15.75
C ASP A 15 21.87 12.03 -17.26
N THR A 16 22.40 11.07 -18.02
CA THR A 16 22.37 11.07 -19.48
C THR A 16 21.16 10.33 -20.06
N THR A 17 20.21 9.90 -19.23
CA THR A 17 19.12 8.98 -19.65
C THR A 17 18.20 9.60 -20.71
N ASN A 18 18.02 10.93 -20.69
CA ASN A 18 17.16 11.67 -21.63
C ASN A 18 17.96 12.55 -22.62
N MET A 19 19.28 12.41 -22.67
CA MET A 19 20.13 13.20 -23.59
C MET A 19 20.31 12.50 -24.93
N ARG A 20 20.38 13.27 -26.03
CA ARG A 20 20.76 12.72 -27.34
C ARG A 20 22.25 12.38 -27.35
N GLN A 21 22.65 11.41 -28.17
CA GLN A 21 24.04 10.93 -28.21
C GLN A 21 25.04 12.03 -28.59
N GLU A 22 24.64 12.94 -29.48
CA GLU A 22 25.44 14.10 -29.87
C GLU A 22 25.69 15.06 -28.69
N ASP A 23 24.64 15.32 -27.89
CA ASP A 23 24.70 16.19 -26.72
C ASP A 23 25.55 15.58 -25.59
N ILE A 24 25.52 14.25 -25.43
CA ILE A 24 26.36 13.51 -24.47
C ILE A 24 27.85 13.64 -24.83
N LYS A 25 28.17 13.50 -26.12
CA LYS A 25 29.53 13.62 -26.65
C LYS A 25 30.05 15.05 -26.55
N ALA A 26 29.22 16.04 -26.88
CA ALA A 26 29.57 17.45 -26.76
C ALA A 26 29.81 17.88 -25.30
N ALA A 27 29.05 17.33 -24.35
CA ALA A 27 29.18 17.64 -22.92
C ALA A 27 30.28 16.83 -22.21
N GLY A 28 30.86 15.80 -22.86
CA GLY A 28 31.91 14.96 -22.29
C GLY A 28 31.44 14.09 -21.11
N VAL A 29 30.16 13.73 -21.07
CA VAL A 29 29.52 12.96 -19.98
C VAL A 29 29.33 11.48 -20.33
N GLU A 30 30.04 10.98 -21.35
CA GLU A 30 29.96 9.59 -21.82
C GLU A 30 30.27 8.56 -20.72
N GLY A 31 31.20 8.88 -19.82
CA GLY A 31 31.56 8.05 -18.67
C GLY A 31 30.50 7.97 -17.56
N SER A 32 29.51 8.85 -17.58
CA SER A 32 28.36 8.84 -16.65
C SER A 32 27.17 8.05 -17.21
N LYS A 33 27.30 7.50 -18.43
CA LYS A 33 26.26 6.68 -19.04
C LYS A 33 26.04 5.41 -18.21
N ARG A 34 24.85 5.30 -17.64
CA ARG A 34 24.46 4.12 -16.86
C ARG A 34 24.36 2.88 -17.78
N PRO A 35 24.72 1.68 -17.29
CA PRO A 35 24.63 0.47 -18.08
C PRO A 35 23.18 0.21 -18.49
N PRO A 36 22.95 -0.27 -19.73
CA PRO A 36 21.61 -0.58 -20.21
C PRO A 36 20.96 -1.65 -19.31
N GLY A 37 19.69 -1.43 -18.95
CA GLY A 37 18.95 -2.33 -18.07
C GLY A 37 18.90 -1.91 -16.58
N GLN A 38 19.62 -0.85 -16.18
CA GLN A 38 19.36 -0.22 -14.89
C GLN A 38 18.01 0.50 -14.92
N LYS A 39 17.09 0.05 -14.07
CA LYS A 39 15.84 0.76 -13.77
C LYS A 39 16.16 1.76 -12.66
N PRO A 40 16.39 3.07 -12.95
CA PRO A 40 16.50 4.04 -11.89
C PRO A 40 15.25 3.92 -11.02
N GLY A 41 15.44 3.80 -9.70
CA GLY A 41 14.35 3.67 -8.75
C GLY A 41 13.29 4.72 -9.05
N GLY A 42 12.03 4.29 -9.10
CA GLY A 42 10.91 5.14 -9.54
C GLY A 42 10.92 6.51 -8.88
N VAL A 43 10.44 7.51 -9.60
CA VAL A 43 10.27 8.88 -9.10
C VAL A 43 9.68 8.85 -7.69
N LEU A 44 10.11 9.74 -6.79
CA LEU A 44 9.67 9.81 -5.39
C LEU A 44 8.13 9.90 -5.20
N HIS A 45 7.35 10.09 -6.27
CA HIS A 45 5.88 10.10 -6.29
C HIS A 45 5.25 8.93 -7.08
N GLN A 46 6.05 8.10 -7.74
CA GLN A 46 5.63 6.97 -8.57
C GLN A 46 5.67 5.67 -7.77
N ARG A 47 5.09 5.68 -6.57
CA ARG A 47 4.97 4.47 -5.73
C ARG A 47 3.82 3.61 -6.24
N ARG A 48 3.95 3.03 -7.44
CA ARG A 48 2.94 2.14 -8.01
C ARG A 48 2.85 0.80 -7.28
N ASN A 49 3.87 0.44 -6.49
CA ASN A 49 3.92 -0.80 -5.74
C ASN A 49 4.01 -0.50 -4.24
N LEU A 50 2.89 -0.69 -3.55
CA LEU A 50 2.86 -0.75 -2.08
C LEU A 50 3.47 -2.09 -1.65
N PRO A 51 4.08 -2.17 -0.45
CA PRO A 51 4.68 -3.41 0.06
C PRO A 51 3.67 -4.54 0.24
N PHE A 52 2.37 -4.23 0.24
CA PHE A 52 1.28 -5.17 0.28
C PHE A 52 0.25 -4.84 -0.81
N SER A 53 -0.35 -5.87 -1.39
CA SER A 53 -1.41 -5.70 -2.38
C SER A 53 -2.66 -5.08 -1.75
N MET A 54 -3.46 -4.38 -2.56
CA MET A 54 -4.74 -3.82 -2.12
C MET A 54 -5.68 -4.91 -1.58
N THR A 55 -5.69 -6.10 -2.21
CA THR A 55 -6.47 -7.25 -1.76
C THR A 55 -6.03 -7.74 -0.38
N THR A 56 -4.71 -7.84 -0.14
CA THR A 56 -4.17 -8.22 1.18
C THR A 56 -4.60 -7.24 2.25
N MET A 57 -4.51 -5.93 1.97
CA MET A 57 -4.93 -4.90 2.91
C MET A 57 -6.44 -4.95 3.19
N ALA A 58 -7.27 -5.16 2.16
CA ALA A 58 -8.71 -5.30 2.31
C ALA A 58 -9.07 -6.51 3.18
N MET A 59 -8.48 -7.67 2.92
CA MET A 59 -8.73 -8.90 3.70
C MET A 59 -8.27 -8.74 5.14
N ALA A 60 -7.12 -8.11 5.38
CA ALA A 60 -6.62 -7.84 6.73
C ALA A 60 -7.57 -6.91 7.51
N GLY A 61 -8.03 -5.82 6.88
CA GLY A 61 -8.99 -4.90 7.49
C GLY A 61 -10.31 -5.58 7.84
N LEU A 62 -10.82 -6.42 6.93
CA LEU A 62 -12.05 -7.18 7.15
C LEU A 62 -11.88 -8.18 8.30
N ALA A 63 -10.75 -8.89 8.36
CA ALA A 63 -10.46 -9.83 9.45
C ALA A 63 -10.41 -9.14 10.83
N ILE A 64 -9.72 -8.01 10.93
CA ILE A 64 -9.63 -7.23 12.19
C ILE A 64 -11.02 -6.74 12.61
N THR A 65 -11.81 -6.25 11.65
CA THR A 65 -13.17 -5.76 11.91
C THR A 65 -14.07 -6.89 12.39
N ALA A 66 -14.04 -8.05 11.73
CA ALA A 66 -14.82 -9.22 12.11
C ALA A 66 -14.43 -9.74 13.50
N ALA A 67 -13.14 -9.82 13.82
CA ALA A 67 -12.66 -10.24 15.13
C ALA A 67 -13.11 -9.28 16.24
N THR A 68 -13.02 -7.97 15.99
CA THR A 68 -13.47 -6.94 16.95
C THR A 68 -14.99 -6.99 17.14
N ALA A 69 -15.75 -7.14 16.05
CA ALA A 69 -17.20 -7.29 16.11
C ALA A 69 -17.60 -8.55 16.87
N TYR A 70 -16.94 -9.69 16.63
CA TYR A 70 -17.19 -10.92 17.36
C TYR A 70 -16.87 -10.78 18.85
N PHE A 71 -15.72 -10.19 19.19
CA PHE A 71 -15.32 -10.01 20.58
C PHE A 71 -16.27 -9.07 21.33
N THR A 72 -16.66 -7.96 20.72
CA THR A 72 -17.62 -7.02 21.31
C THR A 72 -18.99 -7.67 21.52
N LEU A 73 -19.49 -8.44 20.54
CA LEU A 73 -20.71 -9.23 20.70
C LEU A 73 -20.57 -10.27 21.80
N TYR A 74 -19.44 -10.98 21.88
CA TYR A 74 -19.19 -12.00 22.89
C TYR A 74 -19.22 -11.40 24.31
N VAL A 75 -18.49 -10.31 24.53
CA VAL A 75 -18.40 -9.66 25.85
C VAL A 75 -19.71 -9.01 26.26
N LYS A 76 -20.46 -8.43 25.31
CA LYS A 76 -21.72 -7.74 25.59
C LYS A 76 -22.97 -8.60 25.35
N LYS A 77 -22.81 -9.90 25.10
CA LYS A 77 -23.94 -10.79 24.82
C LYS A 77 -24.90 -10.81 26.00
N LYS A 78 -26.14 -10.39 25.78
CA LYS A 78 -27.24 -10.63 26.73
C LYS A 78 -27.53 -12.15 26.76
N PRO A 79 -27.52 -12.82 27.92
CA PRO A 79 -27.78 -14.26 27.99
C PRO A 79 -29.21 -14.63 27.58
N GLU A 80 -30.13 -13.67 27.64
CA GLU A 80 -31.57 -13.83 27.32
C GLU A 80 -31.88 -13.78 25.82
N ALA A 81 -30.98 -13.23 25.00
CA ALA A 81 -31.20 -13.03 23.57
C ALA A 81 -30.25 -13.91 22.76
N ASP A 82 -30.81 -14.80 21.94
CA ASP A 82 -30.00 -15.64 21.07
C ASP A 82 -29.47 -14.84 19.87
N ALA A 83 -28.24 -15.12 19.45
CA ALA A 83 -27.60 -14.39 18.37
C ALA A 83 -28.34 -14.58 17.04
N ILE A 84 -28.97 -15.75 16.87
CA ILE A 84 -29.79 -16.10 15.70
C ILE A 84 -31.06 -15.23 15.65
N ASP A 85 -31.67 -14.98 16.80
CA ASP A 85 -32.89 -14.17 16.87
C ASP A 85 -32.59 -12.71 16.52
N VAL A 86 -31.49 -12.16 17.07
CA VAL A 86 -31.02 -10.82 16.73
C VAL A 86 -30.68 -10.72 15.24
N ALA A 87 -30.05 -11.75 14.66
CA ALA A 87 -29.73 -11.78 13.24
C ALA A 87 -30.99 -11.79 12.36
N LYS A 88 -32.01 -12.59 12.71
CA LYS A 88 -33.30 -12.58 12.00
C LYS A 88 -34.01 -11.23 12.12
N VAL A 89 -33.90 -10.56 13.27
CA VAL A 89 -34.49 -9.22 13.46
C VAL A 89 -33.78 -8.20 12.57
N THR A 90 -32.44 -8.23 12.52
CA THR A 90 -31.67 -7.29 11.68
C THR A 90 -31.81 -7.56 10.19
N THR A 91 -32.01 -8.81 9.76
CA THR A 91 -32.25 -9.16 8.35
C THR A 91 -33.73 -9.08 7.95
N GLY A 92 -34.63 -8.75 8.88
CA GLY A 92 -36.07 -8.63 8.63
C GLY A 92 -36.80 -9.95 8.44
N THR A 93 -36.16 -11.09 8.75
CA THR A 93 -36.75 -12.44 8.64
C THR A 93 -37.27 -12.98 9.97
N ALA A 94 -37.42 -12.12 10.99
CA ALA A 94 -37.88 -12.51 12.32
C ALA A 94 -39.41 -12.71 12.38
N SER A 95 -39.81 -13.82 13.01
CA SER A 95 -41.17 -14.04 13.51
C SER A 95 -41.34 -13.47 14.94
N PRO A 96 -42.57 -13.17 15.39
CA PRO A 96 -42.85 -12.66 16.74
C PRO A 96 -42.35 -13.55 17.89
N GLU A 97 -42.11 -14.85 17.67
CA GLU A 97 -41.52 -15.71 18.71
C GLU A 97 -40.04 -15.37 18.98
N ASN A 98 -39.31 -14.80 18.01
CA ASN A 98 -37.88 -14.48 18.15
C ASN A 98 -37.62 -13.20 18.97
N THR A 99 -38.66 -12.45 19.34
CA THR A 99 -38.55 -11.20 20.13
C THR A 99 -39.16 -11.29 21.53
N ARG A 100 -39.71 -12.46 21.91
CA ARG A 100 -40.26 -12.66 23.25
C ARG A 100 -39.16 -13.04 24.24
N PRO A 101 -39.16 -12.45 25.45
CA PRO A 101 -38.23 -12.87 26.50
C PRO A 101 -38.48 -14.34 26.85
N ARG A 102 -37.42 -15.15 26.83
CA ARG A 102 -37.46 -16.54 27.26
C ARG A 102 -37.30 -16.56 28.78
N GLN A 103 -38.24 -17.17 29.50
CA GLN A 103 -38.12 -17.45 30.93
C GLN A 103 -37.30 -18.70 31.17
#